data_AF-A0AAE4DY99-F1
#
_entry.id   AF-A0AAE4DY99-F1
#
_cell.length_a   1.000
_cell.length_b   1.000
_cell.length_c   1.000
_cell.angle_alpha   90.00
_cell.angle_beta   90.00
_cell.angle_gamma   90.00
#
_symmetry.space_group_name_H-M   'P 1'
#
loop_
_entity.id
_entity.type
_entity.pdbx_description
1 polymer ?
#
loop_
_entity_poly.entity_id
_entity_poly.type
_entity_poly.pdbx_seq_one_letter_code
_entity_poly.pdbx_strand_id
1 'polypeptide(L)' 'MAEYTLQEATLALPNVYKDRTMNLFALSENGASEFTFVVSRASKK' A
#
# COMPACT_ATOMS: atom_id res chain seq x y z
N MET A 1 7.76 -9.98 16.21
CA MET A 1 6.81 -8.92 15.82
C MET A 1 7.62 -7.91 15.06
N ALA A 2 7.23 -7.61 13.82
CA ALA A 2 7.85 -6.60 12.99
C ALA A 2 7.06 -5.30 13.13
N GLU A 3 7.77 -4.20 13.18
CA GLU A 3 7.17 -2.87 13.12
C GLU A 3 6.75 -2.60 11.66
N TYR A 4 5.47 -2.26 11.47
CA TYR A 4 4.86 -2.00 10.18
C TYR A 4 4.36 -0.56 10.14
N THR A 5 5.00 0.25 9.29
CA THR A 5 4.71 1.68 9.16
C THR A 5 3.80 1.94 7.97
N LEU A 6 2.67 2.60 8.25
CA LEU A 6 1.73 3.18 7.29
C LEU A 6 1.92 4.69 7.24
N GLN A 7 1.21 5.37 6.34
CA GLN A 7 1.27 6.82 6.24
C GLN A 7 0.78 7.52 7.52
N GLU A 8 -0.23 6.96 8.18
CA GLU A 8 -0.92 7.57 9.33
C GLU A 8 -0.41 7.05 10.68
N ALA A 9 0.21 5.86 10.71
CA ALA A 9 0.50 5.16 11.95
C ALA A 9 1.61 4.11 11.83
N THR A 10 2.11 3.69 13.00
CA THR A 10 3.04 2.57 13.13
C THR A 10 2.41 1.49 14.00
N LEU A 11 2.48 0.23 13.54
CA LEU A 11 1.82 -0.92 14.15
C LEU A 11 2.84 -2.04 14.42
N ALA A 12 2.68 -2.77 15.52
CA ALA A 12 3.47 -3.98 15.78
C ALA A 12 2.71 -5.22 15.26
N LEU A 13 3.16 -5.80 14.14
CA LEU A 13 2.52 -6.96 13.51
C LEU A 13 3.32 -8.26 13.75
N PRO A 14 2.67 -9.39 14.04
CA PRO A 14 3.30 -10.70 14.05
C PRO A 14 3.89 -11.10 12.67
N ASN A 15 5.07 -11.72 12.66
CA ASN A 15 5.79 -12.10 11.43
C ASN A 15 5.11 -13.23 10.64
N VAL A 16 4.07 -13.87 11.21
CA VAL A 16 3.28 -14.90 10.53
C VAL A 16 2.42 -14.32 9.40
N TYR A 17 2.12 -13.02 9.47
CA TYR A 17 1.33 -12.35 8.45
C TYR A 17 2.19 -12.03 7.22
N LYS A 18 1.62 -12.33 6.05
CA LYS A 18 2.23 -12.02 4.75
C LYS A 18 1.69 -10.68 4.25
N ASP A 19 2.58 -9.71 4.03
CA ASP A 19 2.18 -8.40 3.49
C ASP A 19 1.67 -8.56 2.06
N ARG A 20 0.41 -8.16 1.85
CA ARG A 20 -0.27 -8.10 0.55
C ARG A 20 -0.95 -6.75 0.33
N THR A 21 -0.51 -5.73 1.07
CA THR A 21 -1.09 -4.40 1.01
C THR A 21 -0.94 -3.82 -0.39
N MET A 22 -1.98 -3.12 -0.85
CA MET A 22 -2.00 -2.37 -2.10
C MET A 22 -2.36 -0.93 -1.80
N ASN A 23 -1.43 0.00 -2.06
CA ASN A 23 -1.70 1.42 -1.94
C ASN A 23 -2.22 1.92 -3.29
N LEU A 24 -3.41 2.53 -3.29
CA LEU A 24 -4.07 3.06 -4.48
C LEU A 24 -4.09 4.59 -4.39
N PHE A 25 -3.54 5.22 -5.42
CA PHE A 25 -3.52 6.67 -5.59
C PHE A 25 -4.30 7.02 -6.85
N ALA A 26 -5.43 7.70 -6.69
CA ALA A 26 -6.21 8.23 -7.81
C ALA A 26 -5.96 9.73 -7.91
N LEU A 27 -5.41 10.18 -9.03
CA LEU A 27 -5.22 11.59 -9.32
C LEU A 27 -6.37 12.05 -10.21
N SER A 28 -7.22 12.91 -9.65
CA SER A 28 -8.26 13.61 -10.38
C SER A 28 -7.81 15.06 -10.63
N GLU A 29 -7.29 15.32 -11.83
CA GLU A 29 -7.24 16.69 -12.35
C GLU A 29 -8.54 17.00 -13.09
N ASN A 30 -9.14 18.14 -12.75
CA ASN A 30 -10.35 18.76 -13.28
C ASN A 30 -10.76 18.39 -14.73
N GLY A 31 -11.36 17.21 -14.91
CA GLY A 31 -12.23 16.91 -16.06
C GLY A 31 -11.68 16.10 -17.24
N ALA A 32 -10.42 15.64 -17.25
CA ALA A 32 -9.99 14.71 -18.31
C ALA A 32 -8.88 13.74 -17.86
N SER A 33 -9.23 12.44 -17.82
CA SER A 33 -8.39 11.27 -17.52
C SER A 33 -7.98 11.09 -16.06
N GLU A 34 -8.77 10.30 -15.32
CA GLU A 34 -8.39 9.80 -13.99
C GLU A 34 -7.18 8.87 -14.10
N PHE A 35 -6.03 9.29 -13.57
CA PHE A 35 -4.84 8.46 -13.52
C PHE A 35 -4.81 7.69 -12.19
N THR A 36 -4.71 6.37 -12.27
CA THR A 36 -4.59 5.52 -11.07
C THR A 36 -3.19 4.90 -11.00
N PHE A 37 -2.51 5.12 -9.89
CA PHE A 37 -1.22 4.51 -9.57
C PHE A 37 -1.39 3.54 -8.40
N VAL A 38 -0.94 2.30 -8.57
CA VAL A 38 -1.06 1.25 -7.55
C VAL A 38 0.32 0.72 -7.18
N VAL A 39 0.63 0.70 -5.89
CA VAL A 39 1.82 0.05 -5.33
C VAL A 39 1.39 -1.24 -4.63
N SER A 40 1.82 -2.38 -5.15
CA SER A 40 1.53 -3.70 -4.57
C SER A 40 2.80 -4.43 -4.14
N ARG A 41 2.63 -5.45 -3.30
CA ARG A 41 3.72 -6.32 -2.85
C ARG A 41 3.67 -7.66 -3.61
N ALA A 42 4.71 -7.94 -4.38
CA ALA A 42 4.95 -9.26 -4.96
C ALA A 42 5.99 -10.02 -4.14
N SER A 43 5.71 -11.28 -3.82
CA SER A 43 6.73 -12.16 -3.24
C SER A 43 7.63 -12.64 -4.38
N LYS A 44 8.96 -12.61 -4.20
CA LYS A 44 9.84 -13.43 -5.05
C LYS A 44 9.39 -14.89 -4.90
N LYS A 45 9.22 -15.58 -6.03
CA LYS A 45 9.10 -17.04 -6.06
C LYS A 45 10.42 -17.67 -5.63
#